data_AF-A0A914DL61-F1
#
_entry.id   AF-A0A914DL61-F1
#
_cell.length_a   1.000
_cell.length_b   1.000
_cell.length_c   1.000
_cell.angle_alpha   90.00
_cell.angle_beta   90.00
_cell.angle_gamma   90.00
#
_symmetry.space_group_name_H-M   'P 1'
#
loop_
_entity.id
_entity.type
_entity.pdbx_description
1 polymer ?
#
loop_
_entity_poly.entity_id
_entity_poly.type
_entity_poly.pdbx_seq_one_letter_code
_entity_poly.pdbx_strand_id
1 'polypeptide(L)'
;MIPEVNLTELYKIQNKDEQLRYNEGFKKYVFNALLSDKIGARRKIPDSRHHLCFNQTYSHLLPQASIIICYYNELASVIIRMINSILDRTPRDLLKEILLIDDHSEPEYEATNYIKAYAKENWPDNIKFLRTTKNEGLIRARVFGANIASADVIVFLDSHCEVNEGWLEPLLDRIKEKRTRIVCPAIDIINADNMAYIPAPLAKGGMNWGLTFVWNYPERGYFDDPQNYVRPLKSATMAGGLFAVDKDYFNKLGQYDKGMEIWGAENVEISIRIWLCGGELEIIPCSRVGHIFRRTRPYGIHSDTQGKNAYRAAMVWLDEYKENFFKARPHYRNKDPGDLSEMMALKERLQCKPFNWFLKNIYPILKPNNDLKGAAEIYRKKNTDWDKSKLYKIELYGTNLCLACKNESNKLDKKAIIILQRCFRMSY
;
A
#
# COMPACT_ATOMS: atom_id res chain seq x y z
N MET A 1 -22.23 -19.33 -3.82
CA MET A 1 -22.03 -18.35 -4.91
C MET A 1 -21.65 -17.02 -4.27
N ILE A 2 -20.61 -16.34 -4.76
CA ILE A 2 -20.18 -15.03 -4.22
C ILE A 2 -21.22 -13.96 -4.64
N PRO A 3 -21.78 -13.18 -3.71
CA PRO A 3 -22.89 -12.28 -4.02
C PRO A 3 -22.40 -11.02 -4.74
N GLU A 4 -23.23 -10.51 -5.64
CA GLU A 4 -23.09 -9.17 -6.19
C GLU A 4 -23.79 -8.18 -5.25
N VAL A 5 -23.12 -7.07 -4.96
CA VAL A 5 -23.56 -6.14 -3.91
C VAL A 5 -23.77 -4.76 -4.50
N ASN A 6 -24.98 -4.23 -4.39
CA ASN A 6 -25.28 -2.86 -4.76
C ASN A 6 -24.84 -1.90 -3.65
N LEU A 7 -23.61 -1.40 -3.75
CA LEU A 7 -23.03 -0.50 -2.75
C LEU A 7 -23.82 0.80 -2.60
N THR A 8 -24.43 1.32 -3.67
CA THR A 8 -25.22 2.57 -3.60
C THR A 8 -26.48 2.40 -2.77
N GLU A 9 -27.14 1.23 -2.85
CA GLU A 9 -28.29 0.91 -2.00
C GLU A 9 -27.88 0.67 -0.56
N LEU A 10 -26.82 -0.12 -0.32
CA LEU A 10 -26.34 -0.39 1.05
C LEU A 10 -25.79 0.85 1.76
N TYR A 11 -25.27 1.82 1.02
CA TYR A 11 -24.76 3.08 1.55
C TYR A 11 -25.86 3.93 2.22
N LYS A 12 -27.13 3.74 1.83
CA LYS A 12 -28.24 4.51 2.40
C LYS A 12 -28.40 4.21 3.89
N ILE A 13 -28.36 5.26 4.70
CA ILE A 13 -28.64 5.22 6.14
C ILE A 13 -30.15 5.28 6.33
N GLN A 14 -30.72 4.24 6.94
CA GLN A 14 -32.17 4.05 7.01
C GLN A 14 -32.80 4.68 8.25
N ASN A 15 -32.06 4.78 9.35
CA ASN A 15 -32.58 5.23 10.64
C ASN A 15 -31.50 5.86 11.52
N LYS A 16 -31.89 6.37 12.70
CA LYS A 16 -30.99 7.02 13.65
C LYS A 16 -29.93 6.07 14.25
N ASP A 17 -30.27 4.80 14.42
CA ASP A 17 -29.32 3.79 14.92
C ASP A 17 -28.19 3.54 13.93
N GLU A 18 -28.53 3.37 12.64
CA GLU A 18 -27.53 3.27 11.58
C GLU A 18 -26.67 4.53 11.48
N GLN A 19 -27.25 5.72 11.66
CA GLN A 19 -26.48 6.96 11.67
C GLN A 19 -25.47 6.99 12.82
N LEU A 20 -25.83 6.48 14.01
CA LEU A 20 -24.93 6.36 15.14
C LEU A 20 -23.80 5.37 14.85
N ARG A 21 -24.13 4.17 14.37
CA ARG A 21 -23.15 3.14 13.98
C ARG A 21 -22.19 3.62 12.90
N TYR A 22 -22.68 4.39 11.93
CA TYR A 22 -21.85 5.04 10.92
C TYR A 22 -20.83 5.98 11.58
N ASN A 23 -21.29 6.90 12.45
CA ASN A 23 -20.43 7.88 13.10
C ASN A 23 -19.39 7.23 14.01
N GLU A 24 -19.80 6.25 14.83
CA GLU A 24 -18.91 5.49 15.71
C GLU A 24 -17.89 4.67 14.91
N GLY A 25 -18.34 4.03 13.83
CA GLY A 25 -17.48 3.29 12.91
C GLY A 25 -16.37 4.15 12.34
N PHE A 26 -16.69 5.34 11.82
CA PHE A 26 -15.69 6.27 11.32
C PHE A 26 -14.75 6.78 12.41
N LYS A 27 -15.26 7.01 13.62
CA LYS A 27 -14.45 7.43 14.77
C LYS A 27 -13.43 6.35 15.16
N LYS A 28 -13.85 5.08 15.18
CA LYS A 28 -13.01 3.95 15.60
C LYS A 28 -12.03 3.49 14.52
N TYR A 29 -12.50 3.38 13.28
CA TYR A 29 -11.77 2.68 12.21
C TYR A 29 -11.29 3.59 11.07
N VAL A 30 -11.80 4.83 10.98
CA VAL A 30 -11.48 5.79 9.91
C VAL A 30 -11.89 5.28 8.51
N PHE A 31 -12.93 4.46 8.46
CA PHE A 31 -13.66 4.05 7.27
C PHE A 31 -15.10 3.64 7.64
N ASN A 32 -15.95 3.43 6.64
CA ASN A 32 -17.37 3.13 6.81
C ASN A 32 -17.62 1.69 7.32
N ALA A 33 -17.50 1.50 8.63
CA ALA A 33 -17.71 0.22 9.29
C ALA A 33 -19.13 -0.33 9.09
N LEU A 34 -20.15 0.54 9.17
CA LEU A 34 -21.54 0.14 8.94
C LEU A 34 -21.71 -0.47 7.54
N LEU A 35 -21.19 0.18 6.51
CA LEU A 35 -21.28 -0.35 5.15
C LEU A 35 -20.46 -1.63 4.99
N SER A 36 -19.28 -1.72 5.61
CA SER A 36 -18.50 -2.96 5.66
C SER A 36 -19.31 -4.12 6.25
N ASP A 37 -20.05 -3.89 7.33
CA ASP A 37 -20.91 -4.90 7.95
C ASP A 37 -22.08 -5.27 7.03
N LYS A 38 -22.73 -4.28 6.40
CA LYS A 38 -23.83 -4.50 5.44
C LYS A 38 -23.42 -5.30 4.21
N ILE A 39 -22.19 -5.11 3.71
CA ILE A 39 -21.63 -5.91 2.61
C ILE A 39 -21.52 -7.39 3.02
N GLY A 40 -21.19 -7.64 4.28
CA GLY A 40 -21.03 -8.97 4.82
C GLY A 40 -19.70 -9.63 4.43
N ALA A 41 -19.68 -10.96 4.56
CA ALA A 41 -18.47 -11.76 4.55
C ALA A 41 -17.88 -12.02 3.16
N ARG A 42 -18.65 -11.81 2.08
CA ARG A 42 -18.22 -12.05 0.69
C ARG A 42 -18.87 -11.02 -0.24
N ARG A 43 -18.14 -10.62 -1.28
CA ARG A 43 -18.69 -9.85 -2.42
C ARG A 43 -17.90 -10.12 -3.69
N LYS A 44 -18.54 -9.91 -4.83
CA LYS A 44 -17.84 -9.76 -6.11
C LYS A 44 -17.09 -8.42 -6.15
N ILE A 45 -15.91 -8.44 -6.75
CA ILE A 45 -15.11 -7.26 -7.10
C ILE A 45 -14.78 -7.35 -8.60
N PRO A 46 -14.54 -6.22 -9.28
CA PRO A 46 -14.12 -6.26 -10.68
C PRO A 46 -12.73 -6.89 -10.81
N ASP A 47 -12.53 -7.68 -11.86
CA ASP A 47 -11.17 -8.06 -12.27
C ASP A 47 -10.47 -6.81 -12.84
N SER A 48 -9.59 -6.23 -12.03
CA SER A 48 -8.91 -4.97 -12.33
C SER A 48 -7.60 -5.18 -13.10
N ARG A 49 -7.28 -6.43 -13.47
CA ARG A 49 -6.08 -6.75 -14.24
C ARG A 49 -6.20 -6.22 -15.66
N HIS A 50 -5.04 -5.91 -16.24
CA HIS A 50 -4.99 -5.60 -17.66
C HIS A 50 -5.33 -6.86 -18.47
N HIS A 51 -6.03 -6.74 -19.60
CA HIS A 51 -6.50 -7.89 -20.39
C HIS A 51 -5.35 -8.83 -20.84
N LEU A 52 -4.15 -8.28 -21.04
CA LEU A 52 -2.95 -9.08 -21.36
C LEU A 52 -2.49 -10.01 -20.23
N CYS A 53 -2.92 -9.76 -18.98
CA CYS A 53 -2.66 -10.64 -17.85
C CYS A 53 -3.39 -11.98 -17.98
N PHE A 54 -4.52 -12.04 -18.69
CA PHE A 54 -5.29 -13.27 -18.89
C PHE A 54 -4.55 -14.30 -19.75
N ASN A 55 -3.60 -13.83 -20.57
CA ASN A 55 -2.79 -14.67 -21.44
C ASN A 55 -1.42 -15.02 -20.82
N GLN A 56 -1.14 -14.55 -19.59
CA GLN A 56 0.11 -14.92 -18.91
C GLN A 56 0.01 -16.34 -18.39
N THR A 57 1.09 -17.10 -18.55
CA THR A 57 1.22 -18.46 -18.04
C THR A 57 2.32 -18.51 -17.00
N TYR A 58 2.09 -19.24 -15.91
CA TYR A 58 3.04 -19.41 -14.82
C TYR A 58 3.54 -20.85 -14.77
N SER A 59 4.65 -21.08 -14.06
CA SER A 59 5.15 -22.44 -13.83
C SER A 59 4.09 -23.37 -13.23
N HIS A 60 4.06 -24.63 -13.67
CA HIS A 60 3.16 -25.65 -13.10
C HIS A 60 3.46 -25.98 -11.63
N LEU A 61 4.73 -25.94 -11.23
CA LEU A 61 5.18 -26.22 -9.86
C LEU A 61 5.62 -24.92 -9.21
N LEU A 62 4.75 -24.31 -8.41
CA LEU A 62 5.03 -23.11 -7.64
C LEU A 62 5.25 -23.47 -6.16
N PRO A 63 6.10 -22.73 -5.42
CA PRO A 63 6.26 -22.93 -3.99
C PRO A 63 4.96 -22.57 -3.24
N GLN A 64 4.71 -23.22 -2.10
CA GLN A 64 3.58 -22.85 -1.26
C GLN A 64 3.85 -21.53 -0.51
N ALA A 65 2.77 -20.84 -0.14
CA ALA A 65 2.81 -19.58 0.59
C ALA A 65 2.16 -19.68 1.98
N SER A 66 2.82 -19.09 2.98
CA SER A 66 2.23 -18.74 4.27
C SER A 66 1.83 -17.27 4.21
N ILE A 67 0.53 -16.98 4.31
CA ILE A 67 0.02 -15.62 4.29
C ILE A 67 -0.06 -15.10 5.73
N ILE A 68 0.56 -13.96 6.01
CA ILE A 68 0.63 -13.34 7.33
C ILE A 68 -0.19 -12.06 7.33
N ILE A 69 -1.15 -11.99 8.24
CA ILE A 69 -2.05 -10.85 8.40
C ILE A 69 -1.97 -10.41 9.86
N CYS A 70 -1.34 -9.27 10.11
CA CYS A 70 -1.30 -8.67 11.44
C CYS A 70 -2.43 -7.64 11.57
N TYR A 71 -3.12 -7.63 12.71
CA TYR A 71 -4.15 -6.65 12.98
C TYR A 71 -4.09 -6.15 14.42
N TYR A 72 -4.47 -4.90 14.62
CA TYR A 72 -4.66 -4.27 15.92
C TYR A 72 -5.96 -3.50 15.88
N ASN A 73 -6.91 -3.83 16.75
CA ASN A 73 -8.20 -3.14 16.89
C ASN A 73 -9.01 -3.06 15.58
N GLU A 74 -8.81 -3.99 14.63
CA GLU A 74 -9.44 -3.92 13.31
C GLU A 74 -10.90 -4.38 13.30
N LEU A 75 -11.71 -3.91 12.34
CA LEU A 75 -13.09 -4.36 12.19
C LEU A 75 -13.20 -5.81 11.70
N ALA A 76 -13.98 -6.62 12.42
CA ALA A 76 -14.18 -8.05 12.11
C ALA A 76 -14.69 -8.31 10.69
N SER A 77 -15.67 -7.54 10.21
CA SER A 77 -16.27 -7.75 8.88
C SER A 77 -15.26 -7.56 7.75
N VAL A 78 -14.28 -6.67 7.93
CA VAL A 78 -13.20 -6.47 6.95
C VAL A 78 -12.24 -7.65 6.95
N ILE A 79 -11.78 -8.12 8.11
CA ILE A 79 -10.89 -9.29 8.20
C ILE A 79 -11.58 -10.52 7.64
N ILE A 80 -12.84 -10.76 8.01
CA ILE A 80 -13.60 -11.91 7.50
C ILE A 80 -13.70 -11.88 5.97
N ARG A 81 -14.03 -10.71 5.41
CA ARG A 81 -14.12 -10.55 3.95
C ARG A 81 -12.77 -10.69 3.26
N MET A 82 -11.70 -10.20 3.87
CA MET A 82 -10.33 -10.38 3.39
C MET A 82 -9.95 -11.87 3.33
N ILE A 83 -10.12 -12.61 4.42
CA ILE A 83 -9.80 -14.04 4.48
C ILE A 83 -10.62 -14.82 3.46
N ASN A 84 -11.93 -14.56 3.36
CA ASN A 84 -12.76 -15.19 2.35
C ASN A 84 -12.29 -14.84 0.93
N SER A 85 -11.87 -13.60 0.66
CA SER A 85 -11.31 -13.24 -0.65
C SER A 85 -10.07 -14.05 -1.01
N ILE A 86 -9.21 -14.34 -0.02
CA ILE A 86 -8.02 -15.16 -0.19
C ILE A 86 -8.41 -16.61 -0.46
N LEU A 87 -9.31 -17.20 0.35
CA LEU A 87 -9.78 -18.57 0.18
C LEU A 87 -10.48 -18.79 -1.16
N ASP A 88 -11.26 -17.80 -1.61
CA ASP A 88 -12.07 -17.89 -2.82
C ASP A 88 -11.21 -17.72 -4.11
N ARG A 89 -10.05 -17.04 -4.03
CA ARG A 89 -9.22 -16.65 -5.21
C ARG A 89 -7.78 -17.14 -5.17
N THR A 90 -7.49 -18.12 -4.32
CA THR A 90 -6.15 -18.72 -4.21
C THR A 90 -6.25 -20.23 -4.43
N PRO A 91 -5.47 -20.82 -5.36
CA PRO A 91 -5.39 -22.26 -5.50
C PRO A 91 -4.96 -22.94 -4.19
N ARG A 92 -5.68 -24.01 -3.80
CA ARG A 92 -5.51 -24.65 -2.47
C ARG A 92 -4.13 -25.27 -2.28
N ASP A 93 -3.54 -25.76 -3.35
CA ASP A 93 -2.20 -26.34 -3.40
C ASP A 93 -1.10 -25.29 -3.18
N LEU A 94 -1.37 -24.01 -3.48
CA LEU A 94 -0.43 -22.91 -3.23
C LEU A 94 -0.56 -22.30 -1.83
N LEU A 95 -1.73 -22.45 -1.18
CA LEU A 95 -1.97 -21.90 0.14
C LEU A 95 -1.61 -22.89 1.25
N LYS A 96 -0.43 -22.72 1.87
CA LYS A 96 -0.02 -23.55 3.01
C LYS A 96 -0.88 -23.27 4.23
N GLU A 97 -0.93 -22.00 4.63
CA GLU A 97 -1.62 -21.53 5.83
C GLU A 97 -1.87 -20.03 5.77
N ILE A 98 -2.84 -19.57 6.57
CA ILE A 98 -3.02 -18.16 6.88
C ILE A 98 -2.77 -17.96 8.37
N LEU A 99 -1.78 -17.13 8.71
CA LEU A 99 -1.48 -16.74 10.09
C LEU A 99 -2.14 -15.39 10.38
N LEU A 100 -3.22 -15.43 11.13
CA LEU A 100 -3.94 -14.24 11.58
C LEU A 100 -3.44 -13.85 12.97
N ILE A 101 -2.72 -12.73 13.04
CA ILE A 101 -1.94 -12.29 14.21
C ILE A 101 -2.61 -11.08 14.84
N ASP A 102 -3.22 -11.31 16.01
CA ASP A 102 -3.73 -10.27 16.88
C ASP A 102 -2.56 -9.61 17.62
N ASP A 103 -2.23 -8.36 17.27
CA ASP A 103 -1.17 -7.60 17.92
C ASP A 103 -1.63 -6.99 19.26
N HIS A 104 -2.24 -7.83 20.09
CA HIS A 104 -2.78 -7.47 21.39
C HIS A 104 -3.87 -6.40 21.32
N SER A 105 -4.89 -6.61 20.46
CA SER A 105 -6.06 -5.74 20.38
C SER A 105 -6.73 -5.57 21.75
N GLU A 106 -7.23 -4.37 22.00
CA GLU A 106 -7.84 -3.95 23.26
C GLU A 106 -9.15 -4.71 23.53
N PRO A 107 -9.51 -4.95 24.81
CA PRO A 107 -10.70 -5.75 25.15
C PRO A 107 -12.03 -5.22 24.59
N GLU A 108 -12.14 -3.91 24.36
CA GLU A 108 -13.33 -3.29 23.77
C GLU A 108 -13.52 -3.61 22.27
N TYR A 109 -12.49 -4.15 21.62
CA TYR A 109 -12.55 -4.64 20.24
C TYR A 109 -12.85 -6.14 20.25
N GLU A 110 -14.12 -6.48 20.06
CA GLU A 110 -14.59 -7.87 20.03
C GLU A 110 -14.20 -8.65 18.77
N ALA A 111 -13.40 -8.06 17.88
CA ALA A 111 -13.13 -8.60 16.55
C ALA A 111 -12.61 -10.04 16.59
N THR A 112 -11.65 -10.34 17.48
CA THR A 112 -11.06 -11.68 17.62
C THR A 112 -12.11 -12.74 17.94
N ASN A 113 -13.11 -12.44 18.77
CA ASN A 113 -14.15 -13.40 19.15
C ASN A 113 -15.12 -13.65 17.99
N TYR A 114 -15.59 -12.59 17.32
CA TYR A 114 -16.45 -12.73 16.14
C TYR A 114 -15.76 -13.49 15.01
N ILE A 115 -14.49 -13.20 14.74
CA ILE A 115 -13.73 -13.88 13.68
C ILE A 115 -13.59 -15.37 14.02
N LYS A 116 -13.25 -15.73 15.27
CA LYS A 116 -13.15 -17.14 15.68
C LYS A 116 -14.47 -17.89 15.58
N ALA A 117 -15.57 -17.25 15.98
CA ALA A 117 -16.91 -17.83 15.86
C ALA A 117 -17.27 -18.10 14.40
N TYR A 118 -17.04 -17.12 13.51
CA TYR A 118 -17.25 -17.29 12.07
C TYR A 118 -16.35 -18.39 11.48
N ALA A 119 -15.07 -18.40 11.85
CA ALA A 119 -14.07 -19.31 11.33
C ALA A 119 -14.41 -20.79 11.63
N LYS A 120 -14.91 -21.08 12.84
CA LYS A 120 -15.27 -22.45 13.26
C LYS A 120 -16.24 -23.13 12.29
N GLU A 121 -17.11 -22.36 11.65
CA GLU A 121 -18.14 -22.89 10.75
C GLU A 121 -17.78 -22.73 9.27
N ASN A 122 -16.85 -21.84 8.92
CA ASN A 122 -16.67 -21.38 7.53
C ASN A 122 -15.26 -21.58 6.98
N TRP A 123 -14.25 -21.80 7.83
CA TRP A 123 -12.84 -21.80 7.41
C TRP A 123 -12.15 -23.15 7.64
N PRO A 124 -11.18 -23.49 6.78
CA PRO A 124 -10.35 -24.68 6.96
C PRO A 124 -9.37 -24.52 8.14
N ASP A 125 -8.88 -25.65 8.65
CA ASP A 125 -7.98 -25.72 9.81
C ASP A 125 -6.59 -25.10 9.56
N ASN A 126 -6.22 -24.83 8.31
CA ASN A 126 -4.96 -24.17 7.99
C ASN A 126 -4.98 -22.65 8.23
N ILE A 127 -6.06 -22.10 8.80
CA ILE A 127 -6.11 -20.73 9.32
C ILE A 127 -5.83 -20.73 10.82
N LYS A 128 -4.72 -20.12 11.21
CA LYS A 128 -4.21 -20.14 12.58
C LYS A 128 -4.37 -18.77 13.22
N PHE A 129 -4.98 -18.75 14.40
CA PHE A 129 -5.13 -17.57 15.24
C PHE A 129 -3.98 -17.48 16.24
N LEU A 130 -3.20 -16.42 16.13
CA LEU A 130 -2.06 -16.15 17.02
C LEU A 130 -2.25 -14.78 17.68
N ARG A 131 -1.71 -14.61 18.88
CA ARG A 131 -1.78 -13.34 19.61
C ARG A 131 -0.45 -13.02 20.26
N THR A 132 0.00 -11.78 20.13
CA THR A 132 1.19 -11.27 20.84
C THR A 132 0.87 -11.01 22.32
N THR A 133 1.90 -11.09 23.18
CA THR A 133 1.73 -10.91 24.64
C THR A 133 1.44 -9.47 25.03
N LYS A 134 1.84 -8.50 24.20
CA LYS A 134 1.60 -7.06 24.31
C LYS A 134 1.52 -6.45 22.91
N ASN A 135 1.09 -5.19 22.79
CA ASN A 135 1.13 -4.47 21.52
C ASN A 135 2.59 -4.26 21.11
N GLU A 136 3.04 -5.05 20.14
CA GLU A 136 4.40 -5.04 19.62
C GLU A 136 4.59 -4.00 18.51
N GLY A 137 3.50 -3.62 17.84
CA GLY A 137 3.49 -2.83 16.63
C GLY A 137 3.64 -3.67 15.36
N LEU A 138 3.22 -3.10 14.22
CA LEU A 138 3.16 -3.77 12.92
C LEU A 138 4.45 -4.52 12.57
N ILE A 139 5.60 -3.87 12.80
CA ILE A 139 6.92 -4.38 12.42
C ILE A 139 7.24 -5.67 13.16
N ARG A 140 7.12 -5.66 14.50
CA ARG A 140 7.44 -6.82 15.35
C ARG A 140 6.37 -7.90 15.27
N ALA A 141 5.09 -7.53 15.09
CA ALA A 141 4.02 -8.49 14.82
C ALA A 141 4.26 -9.28 13.52
N ARG A 142 4.74 -8.62 12.45
CA ARG A 142 5.13 -9.29 11.20
C ARG A 142 6.31 -10.24 11.39
N VAL A 143 7.33 -9.82 12.14
CA VAL A 143 8.48 -10.68 12.50
C VAL A 143 8.02 -11.91 13.28
N PHE A 144 7.12 -11.72 14.26
CA PHE A 144 6.52 -12.82 15.02
C PHE A 144 5.84 -13.84 14.11
N GLY A 145 5.03 -13.37 13.15
CA GLY A 145 4.43 -14.24 12.12
C GLY A 145 5.45 -14.96 11.25
N ALA A 146 6.46 -14.24 10.77
CA ALA A 146 7.47 -14.77 9.86
C ALA A 146 8.26 -15.92 10.47
N ASN A 147 8.50 -15.86 11.79
CA ASN A 147 9.18 -16.91 12.55
C ASN A 147 8.34 -18.19 12.68
N ILE A 148 7.01 -18.07 12.65
CA ILE A 148 6.06 -19.19 12.80
C ILE A 148 5.68 -19.80 11.44
N ALA A 149 5.67 -18.99 10.38
CA ALA A 149 5.34 -19.41 9.03
C ALA A 149 6.13 -20.65 8.59
N SER A 150 5.47 -21.60 7.95
CA SER A 150 6.02 -22.92 7.62
C SER A 150 6.25 -23.14 6.12
N ALA A 151 5.76 -22.26 5.26
CA ALA A 151 5.97 -22.36 3.81
C ALA A 151 7.30 -21.75 3.34
N ASP A 152 7.67 -22.06 2.10
CA ASP A 152 8.89 -21.54 1.45
C ASP A 152 8.78 -20.04 1.16
N VAL A 153 7.58 -19.56 0.81
CA VAL A 153 7.30 -18.14 0.57
C VAL A 153 6.40 -17.58 1.66
N ILE A 154 6.74 -16.39 2.16
CA ILE A 154 5.91 -15.60 3.06
C ILE A 154 5.26 -14.47 2.27
N VAL A 155 3.96 -14.26 2.49
CA VAL A 155 3.22 -13.14 1.91
C VAL A 155 2.64 -12.31 3.05
N PHE A 156 3.03 -11.04 3.13
CA PHE A 156 2.43 -10.10 4.06
C PHE A 156 1.27 -9.38 3.39
N LEU A 157 0.15 -9.26 4.09
CA LEU A 157 -0.99 -8.43 3.71
C LEU A 157 -1.47 -7.63 4.94
N ASP A 158 -1.87 -6.38 4.73
CA ASP A 158 -2.53 -5.58 5.77
C ASP A 158 -3.96 -6.09 6.00
N SER A 159 -4.48 -5.91 7.22
CA SER A 159 -5.75 -6.47 7.72
C SER A 159 -7.04 -5.94 7.07
N HIS A 160 -6.92 -5.14 6.02
CA HIS A 160 -8.03 -4.48 5.34
C HIS A 160 -7.83 -4.45 3.82
N CYS A 161 -7.62 -5.65 3.28
CA CYS A 161 -7.43 -5.90 1.86
C CYS A 161 -8.50 -6.81 1.26
N GLU A 162 -8.66 -6.79 -0.07
CA GLU A 162 -9.37 -7.81 -0.83
C GLU A 162 -8.54 -8.18 -2.06
N VAL A 163 -8.14 -9.45 -2.15
CA VAL A 163 -7.30 -9.93 -3.26
C VAL A 163 -8.11 -10.10 -4.54
N ASN A 164 -7.51 -9.83 -5.70
CA ASN A 164 -8.14 -10.02 -7.00
C ASN A 164 -7.87 -11.43 -7.56
N GLU A 165 -8.45 -11.75 -8.71
CA GLU A 165 -8.30 -13.03 -9.40
C GLU A 165 -6.83 -13.27 -9.82
N GLY A 166 -6.33 -14.49 -9.63
CA GLY A 166 -4.97 -14.90 -10.01
C GLY A 166 -3.86 -14.01 -9.42
N TRP A 167 -4.04 -13.55 -8.19
CA TRP A 167 -3.13 -12.59 -7.56
C TRP A 167 -1.82 -13.24 -7.06
N LEU A 168 -1.81 -14.53 -6.72
CA LEU A 168 -0.70 -15.14 -5.99
C LEU A 168 0.32 -15.77 -6.94
N GLU A 169 -0.13 -16.47 -7.96
CA GLU A 169 0.68 -17.16 -8.96
C GLU A 169 1.76 -16.28 -9.59
N PRO A 170 1.47 -15.03 -10.03
CA PRO A 170 2.49 -14.15 -10.61
C PRO A 170 3.58 -13.76 -9.61
N LEU A 171 3.26 -13.70 -8.30
CA LEU A 171 4.22 -13.38 -7.25
C LEU A 171 5.14 -14.58 -7.00
N LEU A 172 4.56 -15.77 -6.87
CA LEU A 172 5.29 -17.00 -6.59
C LEU A 172 6.21 -17.40 -7.73
N ASP A 173 5.75 -17.28 -8.97
CA ASP A 173 6.55 -17.59 -10.16
C ASP A 173 7.79 -16.69 -10.23
N ARG A 174 7.61 -15.40 -9.91
CA ARG A 174 8.71 -14.44 -9.93
C ARG A 174 9.77 -14.69 -8.85
N ILE A 175 9.36 -15.13 -7.66
CA ILE A 175 10.27 -15.54 -6.57
C ILE A 175 10.96 -16.86 -6.94
N LYS A 176 10.24 -17.80 -7.55
CA LYS A 176 10.80 -19.09 -7.98
C LYS A 176 11.95 -18.90 -8.97
N GLU A 177 11.82 -17.98 -9.92
CA GLU A 177 12.90 -17.65 -10.85
C GLU A 177 14.17 -17.13 -10.15
N LYS A 178 14.01 -16.38 -9.05
CA LYS A 178 15.13 -15.82 -8.28
C LYS A 178 14.69 -15.54 -6.84
N ARG A 179 15.10 -16.41 -5.91
CA ARG A 179 14.72 -16.35 -4.48
C ARG A 179 15.14 -15.06 -3.78
N THR A 180 16.06 -14.27 -4.35
CA THR A 180 16.46 -12.95 -3.81
C THR A 180 15.58 -11.78 -4.29
N ARG A 181 14.47 -12.06 -4.97
CA ARG A 181 13.46 -11.06 -5.32
C ARG A 181 12.44 -10.92 -4.20
N ILE A 182 12.08 -9.67 -3.93
CA ILE A 182 10.90 -9.31 -3.17
C ILE A 182 9.93 -8.67 -4.15
N VAL A 183 8.70 -9.15 -4.14
CA VAL A 183 7.71 -8.79 -5.16
C VAL A 183 6.45 -8.26 -4.49
N CYS A 184 5.91 -7.18 -5.03
CA CYS A 184 4.70 -6.55 -4.53
C CYS A 184 3.59 -6.65 -5.59
N PRO A 185 2.33 -6.89 -5.19
CA PRO A 185 1.21 -6.67 -6.08
C PRO A 185 1.06 -5.18 -6.43
N ALA A 186 0.38 -4.89 -7.53
CA ALA A 186 -0.23 -3.58 -7.71
C ALA A 186 -1.35 -3.38 -6.68
N ILE A 187 -1.37 -2.22 -6.03
CA ILE A 187 -2.29 -1.94 -4.93
C ILE A 187 -3.46 -1.10 -5.45
N ASP A 188 -4.64 -1.71 -5.50
CA ASP A 188 -5.90 -1.06 -5.84
C ASP A 188 -6.51 -0.35 -4.63
N ILE A 189 -7.46 0.54 -4.89
CA ILE A 189 -8.09 1.34 -3.84
C ILE A 189 -9.43 0.71 -3.48
N ILE A 190 -9.63 0.39 -2.21
CA ILE A 190 -10.96 0.24 -1.63
C ILE A 190 -11.28 1.56 -0.95
N ASN A 191 -12.28 2.27 -1.47
CA ASN A 191 -12.62 3.59 -0.96
C ASN A 191 -13.15 3.50 0.48
N ALA A 192 -12.53 4.23 1.42
CA ALA A 192 -12.89 4.18 2.83
C ALA A 192 -14.32 4.65 3.14
N ASP A 193 -14.93 5.45 2.27
CA ASP A 193 -16.25 6.02 2.49
C ASP A 193 -17.36 5.11 1.94
N ASN A 194 -17.25 4.67 0.68
CA ASN A 194 -18.30 3.90 0.00
C ASN A 194 -17.93 2.43 -0.28
N MET A 195 -16.75 1.98 0.18
CA MET A 195 -16.22 0.63 0.01
C MET A 195 -16.05 0.18 -1.45
N ALA A 196 -16.15 1.06 -2.44
CA ALA A 196 -15.96 0.71 -3.85
C ALA A 196 -14.53 0.25 -4.13
N TYR A 197 -14.38 -0.84 -4.89
CA TYR A 197 -13.10 -1.32 -5.40
C TYR A 197 -12.76 -0.57 -6.69
N ILE A 198 -11.67 0.17 -6.69
CA ILE A 198 -11.27 1.09 -7.76
C ILE A 198 -9.86 0.69 -8.23
N PRO A 199 -9.70 0.30 -9.51
CA PRO A 199 -8.39 0.05 -10.09
C PRO A 199 -7.48 1.28 -9.98
N ALA A 200 -6.26 1.09 -9.46
CA ALA A 200 -5.23 2.11 -9.38
C ALA A 200 -4.26 2.01 -10.57
N PRO A 201 -3.74 3.15 -11.06
CA PRO A 201 -2.68 3.12 -12.08
C PRO A 201 -1.42 2.44 -11.53
N LEU A 202 -0.68 1.75 -12.40
CA LEU A 202 0.60 1.14 -12.04
C LEU A 202 1.59 2.24 -11.62
N ALA A 203 2.22 2.03 -10.47
CA ALA A 203 3.19 2.94 -9.90
C ALA A 203 4.34 2.18 -9.27
N LYS A 204 5.52 2.78 -9.30
CA LYS A 204 6.70 2.33 -8.54
C LYS A 204 6.76 3.10 -7.23
N GLY A 205 7.43 2.53 -6.24
CA GLY A 205 7.79 3.24 -5.02
C GLY A 205 9.09 4.03 -5.17
N GLY A 206 9.11 5.20 -4.56
CA GLY A 206 10.30 5.99 -4.29
C GLY A 206 10.34 6.48 -2.84
N MET A 207 11.25 7.41 -2.58
CA MET A 207 11.34 8.10 -1.29
C MET A 207 11.79 9.55 -1.45
N ASN A 208 11.60 10.35 -0.40
CA ASN A 208 12.27 11.63 -0.24
C ASN A 208 13.46 11.52 0.75
N TRP A 209 14.22 12.61 0.92
CA TRP A 209 15.36 12.64 1.85
C TRP A 209 14.99 12.47 3.32
N GLY A 210 13.72 12.65 3.69
CA GLY A 210 13.21 12.34 5.03
C GLY A 210 12.81 10.88 5.22
N LEU A 211 13.15 10.01 4.24
CA LEU A 211 12.79 8.59 4.14
C LEU A 211 11.28 8.32 4.23
N THR A 212 10.48 9.25 3.70
CA THR A 212 9.06 9.05 3.51
C THR A 212 8.82 8.46 2.11
N PHE A 213 8.00 7.41 2.04
CA PHE A 213 7.59 6.78 0.80
C PHE A 213 6.82 7.76 -0.11
N VAL A 214 7.05 7.65 -1.43
CA VAL A 214 6.28 8.36 -2.45
C VAL A 214 5.94 7.43 -3.61
N TRP A 215 4.79 7.67 -4.25
CA TRP A 215 4.41 7.00 -5.49
C TRP A 215 5.05 7.69 -6.69
N ASN A 216 5.76 6.91 -7.51
CA ASN A 216 6.37 7.35 -8.76
C ASN A 216 5.66 6.69 -9.94
N TYR A 217 4.88 7.48 -10.66
CA TYR A 217 4.17 7.02 -11.84
C TYR A 217 5.12 6.96 -13.05
N PRO A 218 4.95 5.96 -13.94
CA PRO A 218 5.67 5.94 -15.20
C PRO A 218 5.46 7.23 -16.01
N GLU A 219 6.47 7.59 -16.79
CA GLU A 219 6.39 8.78 -17.65
C GLU A 219 5.34 8.60 -18.76
N ARG A 220 4.91 9.73 -19.35
CA ARG A 220 3.97 9.72 -20.47
C ARG A 220 4.57 8.90 -21.63
N GLY A 221 3.77 8.00 -22.18
CA GLY A 221 4.18 7.11 -23.28
C GLY A 221 4.83 5.80 -22.83
N TYR A 222 5.06 5.60 -21.52
CA TYR A 222 5.56 4.30 -21.02
C TYR A 222 4.66 3.13 -21.43
N PHE A 223 3.35 3.34 -21.47
CA PHE A 223 2.37 2.33 -21.85
C PHE A 223 2.09 2.28 -23.37
N ASP A 224 2.83 3.03 -24.19
CA ASP A 224 2.75 2.92 -25.65
C ASP A 224 3.29 1.56 -26.13
N ASP A 225 4.19 0.92 -25.35
CA ASP A 225 4.50 -0.51 -25.45
C ASP A 225 3.50 -1.29 -24.57
N PRO A 226 2.54 -2.04 -25.16
CA PRO A 226 1.54 -2.78 -24.38
C PRO A 226 2.14 -3.82 -23.43
N GLN A 227 3.37 -4.31 -23.70
CA GLN A 227 4.04 -5.26 -22.80
C GLN A 227 4.33 -4.65 -21.42
N ASN A 228 4.40 -3.32 -21.31
CA ASN A 228 4.60 -2.64 -20.04
C ASN A 228 3.40 -2.73 -19.08
N TYR A 229 2.23 -3.19 -19.55
CA TYR A 229 1.10 -3.52 -18.67
C TYR A 229 1.25 -4.84 -17.92
N VAL A 230 2.17 -5.72 -18.34
CA VAL A 230 2.35 -7.05 -17.73
C VAL A 230 3.77 -7.27 -17.22
N ARG A 231 4.76 -6.56 -17.78
CA ARG A 231 6.17 -6.65 -17.41
C ARG A 231 6.39 -6.22 -15.96
N PRO A 232 7.10 -7.02 -15.13
CA PRO A 232 7.50 -6.60 -13.78
C PRO A 232 8.27 -5.27 -13.78
N LEU A 233 7.94 -4.38 -12.84
CA LEU A 233 8.59 -3.08 -12.72
C LEU A 233 9.55 -3.07 -11.54
N LYS A 234 10.85 -2.83 -11.80
CA LYS A 234 11.81 -2.56 -10.73
C LYS A 234 11.41 -1.30 -9.96
N SER A 235 11.38 -1.42 -8.63
CA SER A 235 10.92 -0.36 -7.73
C SER A 235 12.02 0.00 -6.73
N ALA A 236 12.26 1.29 -6.53
CA ALA A 236 13.28 1.75 -5.58
C ALA A 236 12.86 1.47 -4.13
N THR A 237 11.58 1.63 -3.84
CA THR A 237 10.96 1.29 -2.56
C THR A 237 9.65 0.54 -2.73
N MET A 238 9.12 -0.04 -1.66
CA MET A 238 7.78 -0.61 -1.61
C MET A 238 6.86 0.20 -0.68
N ALA A 239 5.55 0.12 -0.89
CA ALA A 239 4.59 0.71 0.04
C ALA A 239 4.67 0.07 1.43
N GLY A 240 5.06 -1.22 1.50
CA GLY A 240 5.34 -1.95 2.74
C GLY A 240 4.21 -2.86 3.19
N GLY A 241 2.96 -2.48 2.95
CA GLY A 241 1.77 -3.22 3.35
C GLY A 241 1.68 -4.64 2.79
N LEU A 242 2.00 -4.78 1.50
CA LEU A 242 1.71 -5.97 0.72
C LEU A 242 2.95 -6.40 -0.09
N PHE A 243 3.50 -7.57 0.22
CA PHE A 243 4.61 -8.15 -0.55
C PHE A 243 4.79 -9.64 -0.27
N ALA A 244 5.40 -10.34 -1.21
CA ALA A 244 5.83 -11.73 -1.08
C ALA A 244 7.37 -11.81 -1.10
N VAL A 245 7.92 -12.72 -0.30
CA VAL A 245 9.35 -12.94 -0.15
C VAL A 245 9.64 -14.40 0.18
N ASP A 246 10.74 -14.91 -0.37
CA ASP A 246 11.30 -16.18 0.07
C ASP A 246 11.69 -16.15 1.56
N LYS A 247 11.23 -17.12 2.36
CA LYS A 247 11.41 -17.12 3.81
C LYS A 247 12.89 -17.11 4.21
N ASP A 248 13.71 -17.93 3.56
CA ASP A 248 15.14 -18.02 3.87
C ASP A 248 15.85 -16.71 3.51
N TYR A 249 15.47 -16.10 2.39
CA TYR A 249 15.99 -14.79 2.01
C TYR A 249 15.56 -13.68 2.99
N PHE A 250 14.31 -13.67 3.44
CA PHE A 250 13.84 -12.72 4.46
C PHE A 250 14.64 -12.85 5.77
N ASN A 251 14.91 -14.09 6.20
CA ASN A 251 15.74 -14.37 7.36
C ASN A 251 17.20 -13.96 7.15
N LYS A 252 17.77 -14.23 5.95
CA LYS A 252 19.13 -13.81 5.58
C LYS A 252 19.29 -12.29 5.60
N LEU A 253 18.24 -11.57 5.18
CA LEU A 253 18.21 -10.11 5.26
C LEU A 253 18.10 -9.59 6.69
N GLY A 254 17.93 -10.44 7.71
CA GLY A 254 17.73 -10.03 9.09
C GLY A 254 16.31 -9.51 9.37
N GLN A 255 15.32 -9.90 8.55
CA GLN A 255 13.91 -9.53 8.70
C GLN A 255 13.74 -7.99 8.79
N TYR A 256 12.99 -7.47 9.76
CA TYR A 256 12.96 -6.03 10.06
C TYR A 256 13.90 -5.67 11.21
N ASP A 257 14.38 -4.42 11.23
CA ASP A 257 15.07 -3.85 12.38
C ASP A 257 14.12 -3.84 13.59
N LYS A 258 14.40 -4.70 14.58
CA LYS A 258 13.58 -4.86 15.79
C LYS A 258 13.55 -3.63 16.68
N GLY A 259 14.53 -2.72 16.52
CA GLY A 259 14.58 -1.43 17.20
C GLY A 259 13.62 -0.39 16.60
N MET A 260 12.99 -0.66 15.46
CA MET A 260 11.92 0.19 14.95
C MET A 260 10.63 0.05 15.77
N GLU A 261 9.95 1.17 15.98
CA GLU A 261 8.72 1.26 16.77
C GLU A 261 7.49 1.33 15.86
N ILE A 262 6.45 0.55 16.22
CA ILE A 262 5.05 0.64 15.75
C ILE A 262 4.86 0.65 14.23
N TRP A 263 5.15 1.77 13.58
CA TRP A 263 4.89 2.00 12.17
C TRP A 263 5.80 3.09 11.59
N GLY A 264 6.19 2.90 10.33
CA GLY A 264 6.74 3.92 9.46
C GLY A 264 8.21 3.72 9.16
N ALA A 265 8.58 4.00 7.91
CA ALA A 265 9.93 3.92 7.36
C ALA A 265 10.54 2.50 7.29
N GLU A 266 9.91 1.47 7.87
CA GLU A 266 10.35 0.08 7.76
C GLU A 266 10.35 -0.38 6.31
N ASN A 267 9.35 0.06 5.54
CA ASN A 267 9.19 -0.23 4.13
C ASN A 267 10.31 0.39 3.28
N VAL A 268 10.74 1.61 3.62
CA VAL A 268 11.84 2.31 2.96
C VAL A 268 13.18 1.70 3.35
N GLU A 269 13.39 1.43 4.63
CA GLU A 269 14.61 0.78 5.15
C GLU A 269 14.85 -0.57 4.49
N ILE A 270 13.85 -1.46 4.50
CA ILE A 270 14.03 -2.79 3.94
C ILE A 270 14.27 -2.71 2.43
N SER A 271 13.68 -1.73 1.75
CA SER A 271 13.88 -1.52 0.31
C SER A 271 15.32 -1.12 -0.03
N ILE A 272 15.90 -0.20 0.74
CA ILE A 272 17.31 0.19 0.57
C ILE A 272 18.20 -1.02 0.82
N ARG A 273 17.96 -1.74 1.92
CA ARG A 273 18.72 -2.94 2.29
C ARG A 273 18.66 -4.01 1.21
N ILE A 274 17.48 -4.33 0.66
CA ILE A 274 17.32 -5.31 -0.42
C ILE A 274 18.26 -5.01 -1.58
N TRP A 275 18.21 -3.77 -2.09
CA TRP A 275 19.02 -3.36 -3.23
C TRP A 275 20.51 -3.32 -2.92
N LEU A 276 20.90 -2.78 -1.76
CA LEU A 276 22.31 -2.70 -1.38
C LEU A 276 22.91 -4.09 -1.14
N CYS A 277 22.14 -5.04 -0.64
CA CYS A 277 22.60 -6.36 -0.27
C CYS A 277 22.31 -7.43 -1.35
N GLY A 278 22.14 -7.03 -2.61
CA GLY A 278 22.14 -7.92 -3.78
C GLY A 278 20.78 -8.53 -4.18
N GLY A 279 19.69 -8.09 -3.56
CA GLY A 279 18.33 -8.44 -3.96
C GLY A 279 17.75 -7.54 -5.05
N GLU A 280 16.50 -7.81 -5.39
CA GLU A 280 15.70 -7.00 -6.31
C GLU A 280 14.31 -6.77 -5.71
N LEU A 281 13.74 -5.59 -5.98
CA LEU A 281 12.40 -5.23 -5.56
C LEU A 281 11.56 -4.88 -6.78
N GLU A 282 10.42 -5.57 -6.94
CA GLU A 282 9.59 -5.45 -8.14
C GLU A 282 8.10 -5.30 -7.82
N ILE A 283 7.38 -4.52 -8.63
CA ILE A 283 5.92 -4.50 -8.67
C ILE A 283 5.46 -5.42 -9.81
N ILE A 284 4.52 -6.32 -9.53
CA ILE A 284 4.01 -7.31 -10.49
C ILE A 284 2.61 -6.87 -10.97
N PRO A 285 2.46 -6.32 -12.19
CA PRO A 285 1.19 -5.72 -12.64
C PRO A 285 -0.02 -6.66 -12.65
N CYS A 286 0.21 -7.94 -12.95
CA CYS A 286 -0.84 -8.95 -13.03
C CYS A 286 -1.28 -9.49 -11.67
N SER A 287 -0.55 -9.17 -10.60
CA SER A 287 -0.99 -9.43 -9.23
C SER A 287 -1.61 -8.16 -8.68
N ARG A 288 -2.90 -8.19 -8.29
CA ARG A 288 -3.63 -7.02 -7.81
C ARG A 288 -4.33 -7.29 -6.49
N VAL A 289 -4.22 -6.35 -5.56
CA VAL A 289 -4.87 -6.43 -4.25
C VAL A 289 -5.45 -5.08 -3.91
N GLY A 290 -6.74 -5.02 -3.59
CA GLY A 290 -7.39 -3.81 -3.12
C GLY A 290 -7.07 -3.57 -1.66
N HIS A 291 -6.84 -2.32 -1.28
CA HIS A 291 -6.50 -1.90 0.08
C HIS A 291 -7.37 -0.71 0.52
N ILE A 292 -7.89 -0.72 1.75
CA ILE A 292 -8.63 0.42 2.30
C ILE A 292 -7.66 1.54 2.69
N PHE A 293 -7.56 2.58 1.87
CA PHE A 293 -6.76 3.76 2.20
C PHE A 293 -7.52 4.70 3.13
N ARG A 294 -7.09 4.73 4.39
CA ARG A 294 -7.63 5.65 5.41
C ARG A 294 -7.04 7.05 5.25
N ARG A 295 -7.80 8.07 5.66
CA ARG A 295 -7.34 9.47 5.65
C ARG A 295 -6.32 9.74 6.76
N THR A 296 -6.46 9.07 7.88
CA THR A 296 -5.57 9.15 9.06
C THR A 296 -5.46 7.78 9.71
N ARG A 297 -4.45 7.58 10.56
CA ARG A 297 -4.32 6.37 11.37
C ARG A 297 -5.31 6.46 12.55
N PRO A 298 -6.12 5.41 12.83
CA PRO A 298 -6.97 5.36 14.02
C PRO A 298 -6.17 5.10 15.31
N TYR A 299 -4.98 4.53 15.18
CA TYR A 299 -4.13 4.11 16.30
C TYR A 299 -2.74 4.73 16.21
N GLY A 300 -2.03 4.73 17.33
CA GLY A 300 -0.65 5.18 17.45
C GLY A 300 -0.45 6.09 18.66
N ILE A 301 0.79 6.09 19.15
CA ILE A 301 1.23 6.98 20.23
C ILE A 301 1.39 8.39 19.64
N HIS A 302 1.20 9.45 20.44
CA HIS A 302 1.49 10.85 20.07
C HIS A 302 3.00 11.14 19.82
N SER A 303 3.79 10.13 19.45
CA SER A 303 5.23 10.22 19.18
C SER A 303 5.53 10.03 17.69
N ASP A 304 6.60 10.67 17.21
CA ASP A 304 7.05 10.55 15.82
C ASP A 304 7.81 9.24 15.57
N THR A 305 7.10 8.10 15.62
CA THR A 305 7.69 6.77 15.39
C THR A 305 8.32 6.67 13.99
N GLN A 306 7.64 7.21 12.98
CA GLN A 306 8.16 7.22 11.60
C GLN A 306 9.50 7.95 11.52
N GLY A 307 9.62 9.13 12.14
CA GLY A 307 10.88 9.88 12.12
C GLY A 307 12.00 9.18 12.89
N LYS A 308 11.71 8.54 14.03
CA LYS A 308 12.68 7.71 14.77
C LYS A 308 13.17 6.54 13.93
N ASN A 309 12.26 5.80 13.31
CA ASN A 309 12.59 4.65 12.46
C ASN A 309 13.39 5.10 11.23
N ALA A 310 12.98 6.22 10.60
CA ALA A 310 13.72 6.83 9.51
C ALA A 310 15.13 7.26 9.95
N TYR A 311 15.28 7.77 11.16
CA TYR A 311 16.60 8.14 11.69
C TYR A 311 17.51 6.92 11.88
N ARG A 312 17.00 5.81 12.44
CA ARG A 312 17.73 4.54 12.52
C ARG A 312 18.19 4.07 11.13
N ALA A 313 17.26 4.04 10.17
CA ALA A 313 17.55 3.67 8.79
C ALA A 313 18.58 4.60 8.15
N ALA A 314 18.49 5.91 8.40
CA ALA A 314 19.41 6.91 7.87
C ALA A 314 20.85 6.66 8.34
N MET A 315 21.01 6.36 9.63
CA MET A 315 22.33 6.15 10.24
C MET A 315 23.00 4.86 9.80
N VAL A 316 22.23 3.82 9.46
CA VAL A 316 22.77 2.55 8.97
C VAL A 316 23.04 2.59 7.46
N TRP A 317 22.13 3.15 6.67
CA TRP A 317 22.07 2.89 5.23
C TRP A 317 22.43 4.06 4.32
N LEU A 318 22.49 5.31 4.79
CA LEU A 318 22.70 6.48 3.91
C LEU A 318 24.16 6.92 3.76
N ASP A 319 25.10 6.31 4.49
CA ASP A 319 26.53 6.63 4.43
C ASP A 319 26.80 8.15 4.53
N GLU A 320 27.52 8.74 3.58
CA GLU A 320 27.81 10.17 3.52
C GLU A 320 26.58 11.05 3.25
N TYR A 321 25.45 10.47 2.83
CA TYR A 321 24.20 11.19 2.50
C TYR A 321 23.28 11.40 3.71
N LYS A 322 23.69 10.99 4.92
CA LYS A 322 22.95 11.29 6.16
C LYS A 322 22.71 12.79 6.38
N GLU A 323 23.58 13.63 5.85
CA GLU A 323 23.41 15.09 5.90
C GLU A 323 22.16 15.57 5.16
N ASN A 324 21.76 14.89 4.08
CA ASN A 324 20.51 15.18 3.38
C ASN A 324 19.29 14.80 4.22
N PHE A 325 19.38 13.71 4.99
CA PHE A 325 18.35 13.35 5.96
C PHE A 325 18.22 14.42 7.04
N PHE A 326 19.33 14.90 7.62
CA PHE A 326 19.27 15.98 8.60
C PHE A 326 18.78 17.31 8.02
N LYS A 327 19.04 17.61 6.74
CA LYS A 327 18.41 18.77 6.08
C LYS A 327 16.89 18.60 5.96
N ALA A 328 16.41 17.40 5.67
CA ALA A 328 14.98 17.10 5.57
C ALA A 328 14.29 17.00 6.94
N ARG A 329 15.01 16.57 7.98
CA ARG A 329 14.51 16.43 9.37
C ARG A 329 15.53 16.99 10.39
N PRO A 330 15.68 18.32 10.50
CA PRO A 330 16.74 18.94 11.31
C PRO A 330 16.72 18.59 12.80
N HIS A 331 15.53 18.35 13.34
CA HIS A 331 15.31 18.04 14.76
C HIS A 331 15.83 16.66 15.21
N TYR A 332 16.33 15.82 14.28
CA TYR A 332 16.99 14.55 14.63
C TYR A 332 18.51 14.65 14.78
N ARG A 333 19.16 15.77 14.41
CA ARG A 333 20.63 15.90 14.44
C ARG A 333 21.23 15.65 15.84
N ASN A 334 20.51 16.07 16.89
CA ASN A 334 20.95 15.96 18.28
C ASN A 334 20.19 14.89 19.05
N LYS A 335 19.53 13.94 18.36
CA LYS A 335 18.81 12.84 18.99
C LYS A 335 19.65 11.56 18.93
N ASP A 336 19.38 10.67 19.87
CA ASP A 336 19.94 9.32 19.90
C ASP A 336 19.11 8.38 19.02
N PRO A 337 19.69 7.68 18.02
CA PRO A 337 18.99 6.66 17.24
C PRO A 337 18.78 5.33 18.01
N GLY A 338 19.32 5.22 19.22
CA GLY A 338 19.40 3.98 19.98
C GLY A 338 20.47 3.03 19.45
N ASP A 339 20.48 1.79 19.92
CA ASP A 339 21.47 0.80 19.48
C ASP A 339 21.25 0.38 18.02
N LEU A 340 22.32 0.48 17.22
CA LEU A 340 22.36 0.14 15.79
C LEU A 340 23.33 -1.02 15.50
N SER A 341 23.95 -1.60 16.53
CA SER A 341 25.06 -2.55 16.39
C SER A 341 24.68 -3.77 15.56
N GLU A 342 23.50 -4.36 15.80
CA GLU A 342 23.00 -5.52 15.05
C GLU A 342 22.83 -5.20 13.54
N MET A 343 22.28 -4.03 13.23
CA MET A 343 22.03 -3.62 11.84
C MET A 343 23.31 -3.23 11.11
N MET A 344 24.27 -2.61 11.80
CA MET A 344 25.60 -2.33 11.24
C MET A 344 26.39 -3.62 10.97
N ALA A 345 26.40 -4.56 11.93
CA ALA A 345 27.04 -5.87 11.75
C ALA A 345 26.38 -6.68 10.62
N LEU A 346 25.05 -6.59 10.47
CA LEU A 346 24.34 -7.20 9.36
C LEU A 346 24.79 -6.62 8.01
N LYS A 347 24.88 -5.29 7.89
CA LYS A 347 25.33 -4.60 6.67
C LYS A 347 26.74 -5.05 6.26
N GLU A 348 27.65 -5.18 7.22
CA GLU A 348 29.01 -5.68 7.00
C GLU A 348 29.02 -7.15 6.56
N ARG A 349 28.32 -8.02 7.30
CA ARG A 349 28.24 -9.47 7.02
C ARG A 349 27.67 -9.77 5.64
N LEU A 350 26.68 -9.00 5.20
CA LEU A 350 26.07 -9.16 3.87
C LEU A 350 26.87 -8.47 2.75
N GLN A 351 27.97 -7.79 3.08
CA GLN A 351 28.81 -7.06 2.12
C GLN A 351 28.00 -6.10 1.25
N CYS A 352 27.10 -5.36 1.88
CA CYS A 352 26.18 -4.49 1.16
C CYS A 352 26.93 -3.34 0.48
N LYS A 353 26.44 -2.95 -0.70
CA LYS A 353 26.99 -1.85 -1.50
C LYS A 353 26.83 -0.51 -0.77
N PRO A 354 27.66 0.50 -1.06
CA PRO A 354 27.47 1.85 -0.52
C PRO A 354 26.19 2.49 -1.08
N PHE A 355 25.57 3.40 -0.33
CA PHE A 355 24.35 4.09 -0.71
C PHE A 355 24.46 4.87 -2.02
N ASN A 356 25.65 5.39 -2.34
CA ASN A 356 25.92 6.01 -3.64
C ASN A 356 25.60 5.06 -4.82
N TRP A 357 25.82 3.74 -4.65
CA TRP A 357 25.45 2.75 -5.66
C TRP A 357 23.92 2.71 -5.86
N PHE A 358 23.13 2.74 -4.78
CA PHE A 358 21.67 2.80 -4.87
C PHE A 358 21.21 4.05 -5.63
N LEU A 359 21.78 5.21 -5.31
CA LEU A 359 21.47 6.45 -6.03
C LEU A 359 21.90 6.40 -7.50
N LYS A 360 22.99 5.73 -7.86
CA LYS A 360 23.42 5.64 -9.27
C LYS A 360 22.58 4.66 -10.09
N ASN A 361 22.19 3.54 -9.50
CA ASN A 361 21.68 2.39 -10.26
C ASN A 361 20.17 2.18 -10.09
N ILE A 362 19.61 2.57 -8.94
CA ILE A 362 18.23 2.25 -8.57
C ILE A 362 17.36 3.51 -8.52
N TYR A 363 17.84 4.58 -7.87
CA TYR A 363 17.02 5.77 -7.62
C TYR A 363 17.78 7.09 -7.84
N PRO A 364 18.22 7.38 -9.08
CA PRO A 364 19.00 8.58 -9.39
C PRO A 364 18.24 9.89 -9.19
N ILE A 365 16.92 9.85 -9.37
CA ILE A 365 16.01 10.99 -9.20
C ILE A 365 16.02 11.60 -7.78
N LEU A 366 16.52 10.89 -6.77
CA LEU A 366 16.67 11.43 -5.41
C LEU A 366 17.87 12.38 -5.27
N LYS A 367 18.87 12.31 -6.16
CA LYS A 367 20.06 13.17 -6.08
C LYS A 367 19.65 14.65 -6.18
N PRO A 368 20.23 15.55 -5.36
CA PRO A 368 19.88 16.98 -5.38
C PRO A 368 20.07 17.65 -6.75
N ASN A 369 20.99 17.13 -7.55
CA ASN A 369 21.35 17.63 -8.88
C ASN A 369 20.64 16.88 -10.02
N ASN A 370 19.86 15.83 -9.71
CA ASN A 370 18.93 15.26 -10.67
C ASN A 370 17.71 16.16 -10.67
N ASP A 371 17.82 17.20 -11.49
CA ASP A 371 16.90 18.31 -11.49
C ASP A 371 15.52 17.88 -12.00
N LEU A 372 14.69 17.35 -11.10
CA LEU A 372 13.26 17.34 -11.27
C LEU A 372 12.68 18.76 -11.26
N LYS A 373 13.45 19.81 -10.94
CA LYS A 373 13.03 21.15 -11.36
C LYS A 373 13.09 21.29 -12.86
N GLY A 374 13.89 20.52 -13.61
CA GLY A 374 13.74 20.39 -15.05
C GLY A 374 12.37 19.83 -15.44
N ALA A 375 11.88 18.77 -14.79
CA ALA A 375 10.55 18.21 -15.11
C ALA A 375 9.38 19.10 -14.63
N ALA A 376 9.51 19.73 -13.45
CA ALA A 376 8.51 20.67 -12.92
C ALA A 376 8.59 22.06 -13.58
N GLU A 377 9.75 22.50 -14.06
CA GLU A 377 9.94 23.68 -14.93
C GLU A 377 9.59 23.38 -16.38
N ILE A 378 9.71 22.15 -16.89
CA ILE A 378 9.19 21.77 -18.21
C ILE A 378 7.66 21.71 -18.15
N TYR A 379 7.07 21.20 -17.06
CA TYR A 379 5.63 21.27 -16.82
C TYR A 379 5.14 22.70 -16.54
N ARG A 380 5.92 23.53 -15.82
CA ARG A 380 5.61 24.96 -15.65
C ARG A 380 5.79 25.74 -16.95
N LYS A 381 6.90 25.58 -17.67
CA LYS A 381 7.18 26.27 -18.94
C LYS A 381 6.22 25.87 -20.05
N LYS A 382 5.65 24.66 -20.03
CA LYS A 382 4.57 24.29 -20.96
C LYS A 382 3.20 24.88 -20.59
N ASN A 383 3.06 25.56 -19.44
CA ASN A 383 1.78 26.13 -18.99
C ASN A 383 1.88 27.53 -18.35
N THR A 384 2.96 28.29 -18.59
CA THR A 384 3.14 29.64 -18.00
C THR A 384 2.62 30.80 -18.84
N ASP A 385 1.94 30.57 -19.96
CA ASP A 385 1.33 31.68 -20.73
C ASP A 385 -0.04 32.13 -20.19
N TRP A 386 -0.49 31.55 -19.07
CA TRP A 386 -1.73 31.95 -18.42
C TRP A 386 -1.45 33.11 -17.47
N ASP A 387 -1.63 34.33 -17.97
CA ASP A 387 -1.71 35.55 -17.19
C ASP A 387 -2.77 35.41 -16.09
N LYS A 388 -2.34 35.28 -14.84
CA LYS A 388 -3.19 35.09 -13.66
C LYS A 388 -4.10 36.28 -13.36
N SER A 389 -3.90 37.43 -14.00
CA SER A 389 -4.79 38.58 -13.90
C SER A 389 -6.01 38.48 -14.81
N LYS A 390 -6.02 37.52 -15.76
CA LYS A 390 -7.10 37.33 -16.72
C LYS A 390 -8.03 36.20 -16.30
N LEU A 391 -9.32 36.40 -16.59
CA LEU A 391 -10.33 35.36 -16.49
C LEU A 391 -10.30 34.52 -17.76
N TYR A 392 -10.23 33.21 -17.59
CA TYR A 392 -10.25 32.26 -18.70
C TYR A 392 -11.53 31.44 -18.69
N LYS A 393 -11.91 30.98 -19.86
CA LYS A 393 -13.04 30.09 -20.07
C LYS A 393 -12.53 28.70 -20.40
N ILE A 394 -13.12 27.67 -19.79
CA ILE A 394 -12.80 26.28 -20.07
C ILE A 394 -13.89 25.75 -21.01
N GLU A 395 -13.52 25.43 -22.24
CA GLU A 395 -14.40 24.90 -23.28
C GLU A 395 -14.16 23.40 -23.49
N LEU A 396 -15.24 22.64 -23.66
CA LEU A 396 -15.15 21.23 -24.01
C LEU A 396 -14.81 21.10 -25.49
N TYR A 397 -13.63 20.53 -25.77
CA TYR A 397 -13.09 20.39 -27.11
C TYR A 397 -14.10 19.79 -28.11
N GLY A 398 -14.26 20.44 -29.27
CA GLY A 398 -15.19 20.01 -30.32
C GLY A 398 -16.66 20.34 -30.05
N THR A 399 -16.98 21.14 -29.04
CA THR A 399 -18.36 21.57 -28.71
C THR A 399 -18.42 23.07 -28.45
N ASN A 400 -19.62 23.66 -28.36
CA ASN A 400 -19.83 25.05 -27.91
C ASN A 400 -20.19 25.15 -26.42
N LEU A 401 -19.79 24.14 -25.64
CA LEU A 401 -20.10 24.02 -24.22
C LEU A 401 -18.91 24.45 -23.37
N CYS A 402 -19.18 25.28 -22.39
CA CYS A 402 -18.21 25.80 -21.45
C CYS A 402 -18.55 25.37 -20.03
N LEU A 403 -17.50 25.16 -19.25
CA LEU A 403 -17.60 24.82 -17.84
C LEU A 403 -18.25 25.98 -17.08
N ALA A 404 -19.28 25.67 -16.31
CA ALA A 404 -20.02 26.63 -15.51
C ALA A 404 -20.40 26.07 -14.15
N CYS A 405 -20.82 26.95 -13.26
CA CYS A 405 -21.29 26.64 -11.94
C CYS A 405 -22.82 26.75 -11.92
N LYS A 406 -23.52 25.76 -11.37
CA LYS A 406 -24.97 25.83 -11.14
C LYS A 406 -25.25 26.74 -9.94
N ASN A 407 -25.09 28.06 -10.10
CA ASN A 407 -25.47 29.07 -9.12
C ASN A 407 -25.78 30.40 -9.84
N GLU A 408 -26.80 31.14 -9.39
CA GLU A 408 -27.26 32.41 -10.02
C GLU A 408 -26.20 33.52 -10.03
N SER A 409 -25.15 33.37 -9.21
CA SER A 409 -24.13 34.39 -8.98
C SER A 409 -22.84 34.22 -9.80
N ASN A 410 -22.73 33.22 -10.69
CA ASN A 410 -21.54 32.93 -11.52
C ASN A 410 -20.20 32.85 -10.75
N LYS A 411 -20.23 32.73 -9.41
CA LYS A 411 -19.06 32.57 -8.56
C LYS A 411 -18.89 31.09 -8.19
N LEU A 412 -17.64 30.62 -8.28
CA LEU A 412 -17.26 29.28 -7.83
C LEU A 412 -17.19 29.29 -6.29
N ASP A 413 -18.18 28.68 -5.65
CA ASP A 413 -18.20 28.49 -4.20
C ASP A 413 -17.91 27.01 -3.85
N LYS A 414 -17.46 26.76 -2.62
CA LYS A 414 -17.15 25.39 -2.17
C LYS A 414 -18.42 24.52 -2.23
N LYS A 415 -18.31 23.34 -2.85
CA LYS A 415 -19.37 22.34 -3.10
C LYS A 415 -20.37 22.69 -4.23
N ALA A 416 -20.07 23.69 -5.04
CA ALA A 416 -20.94 24.00 -6.16
C ALA A 416 -20.93 22.90 -7.24
N ILE A 417 -22.10 22.64 -7.83
CA ILE A 417 -22.25 21.66 -8.91
C ILE A 417 -21.72 22.27 -10.20
N ILE A 418 -20.74 21.62 -10.79
CA ILE A 418 -20.17 22.01 -12.08
C ILE A 418 -21.04 21.42 -13.19
N ILE A 419 -21.44 22.26 -14.15
CA ILE A 419 -22.24 21.89 -15.31
C ILE A 419 -21.54 22.34 -16.60
N LEU A 420 -21.92 21.74 -17.72
CA LEU A 420 -21.59 22.23 -19.05
C LEU A 420 -22.78 23.03 -19.57
N GLN A 421 -22.55 24.28 -19.96
CA GLN A 421 -23.57 25.15 -20.55
C GLN A 421 -23.05 25.78 -21.83
N ARG A 422 -23.94 26.31 -22.70
CA ARG A 422 -23.50 27.04 -23.89
C ARG A 422 -22.63 28.23 -23.49
N CYS A 423 -21.53 28.39 -24.21
CA CYS A 423 -20.56 29.46 -24.01
C CYS A 423 -21.21 30.85 -24.17
N PHE A 424 -21.35 31.63 -23.08
CA PHE A 424 -21.77 33.05 -23.15
C PHE A 424 -20.73 33.93 -23.86
N ARG A 425 -21.16 34.83 -24.75
CA ARG A 425 -20.32 35.93 -25.25
C ARG A 425 -20.35 37.06 -24.23
N MET A 426 -19.20 37.39 -23.62
CA MET A 426 -19.09 38.63 -22.86
C MET A 426 -18.99 39.77 -23.87
N SER A 427 -20.03 40.59 -23.98
CA SER A 427 -19.91 41.94 -24.55
C SER A 427 -19.06 42.76 -23.58
N TYR A 428 -17.91 43.25 -24.05
CA TYR A 428 -17.04 44.15 -23.29
C TYR A 428 -17.69 45.50 -23.04
#